data_AF-A0A936TI93-F1
#
_entry.id   AF-A0A936TI93-F1
#
_cell.length_a   1.000
_cell.length_b   1.000
_cell.length_c   1.000
_cell.angle_alpha   90.00
_cell.angle_beta   90.00
_cell.angle_gamma   90.00
#
_symmetry.space_group_name_H-M   'P 1'
#
loop_
_entity.id
_entity.type
_entity.pdbx_description
1 polymer ?
#
loop_
_entity_poly.entity_id
_entity_poly.type
_entity_poly.pdbx_seq_one_letter_code
_entity_poly.pdbx_strand_id
1 'polypeptide(L)'
;MSLRPRFTITNPITAALTAIERTRGFLEAATLSEDWIERMSQRALLLEAHHTTHIEGTHLTLDEAARLWAGGKVEGASRDDVRELLNYREAFNLVAEYLGSGEPITEALIREIHQRLVEGVRGGAAQPGQYRLIQNYVGNSHTREVIYTPPPPQDVLPLMRELVEWLRTDTSIHPVLVAGIAQFQLVHIHPFVDGNGRTSRLLSTFCLYRSGYDFKRLFTLSEFYDRDRAAFYRAIQSAREQGMDLTGWLEYFVDGLATQMNEVRQRGERVIRRDVLVRQHGLNERQAVMVEALLEGGPLGMEEVEAIVPGVTRRTLQRDLHGLVEAGIAVAEGAARATRYSLSGKGLR
;
A
#
# COMPACT_ATOMS: atom_id res chain seq x y z
N MET A 1 18.56 -5.70 -27.32
CA MET A 1 19.29 -6.73 -26.53
C MET A 1 18.36 -7.10 -25.39
N SER A 2 17.99 -8.36 -25.19
CA SER A 2 17.04 -8.71 -24.11
C SER A 2 17.50 -8.19 -22.73
N LEU A 3 16.57 -7.61 -21.96
CA LEU A 3 16.81 -7.07 -20.62
C LEU A 3 17.43 -8.15 -19.72
N ARG A 4 18.56 -7.81 -19.07
CA ARG A 4 19.27 -8.68 -18.11
C ARG A 4 19.50 -7.90 -16.82
N PRO A 5 18.58 -7.99 -15.84
CA PRO A 5 18.74 -7.31 -14.56
C PRO A 5 19.99 -7.82 -13.84
N ARG A 6 20.84 -6.91 -13.35
CA ARG A 6 21.99 -7.25 -12.51
C ARG A 6 21.63 -6.99 -11.05
N PHE A 7 21.77 -8.01 -10.20
CA PHE A 7 21.64 -7.90 -8.75
C PHE A 7 22.24 -9.13 -8.08
N THR A 8 22.50 -9.03 -6.78
CA THR A 8 22.94 -10.13 -5.92
C THR A 8 21.86 -10.39 -4.86
N ILE A 9 21.59 -11.66 -4.57
CA ILE A 9 20.75 -12.03 -3.43
C ILE A 9 21.59 -11.88 -2.16
N THR A 10 21.24 -10.90 -1.33
CA THR A 10 21.91 -10.62 -0.05
C THR A 10 21.14 -11.24 1.12
N ASN A 11 21.79 -11.35 2.28
CA ASN A 11 21.12 -11.82 3.50
C ASN A 11 19.88 -10.98 3.86
N PRO A 12 19.89 -9.63 3.77
CA PRO A 12 18.69 -8.81 3.91
C PRO A 12 17.56 -9.22 2.95
N ILE A 13 17.86 -9.43 1.66
CA ILE A 13 16.86 -9.88 0.70
C ILE A 13 16.27 -11.22 1.12
N THR A 14 17.11 -12.20 1.45
CA THR A 14 16.65 -13.53 1.89
C THR A 14 15.78 -13.46 3.14
N ALA A 15 16.17 -12.64 4.13
CA ALA A 15 15.41 -12.46 5.36
C ALA A 15 14.03 -11.83 5.10
N ALA A 16 13.98 -10.78 4.26
CA ALA A 16 12.75 -10.11 3.89
C ALA A 16 11.81 -11.03 3.09
N LEU A 17 12.32 -11.76 2.09
CA LEU A 17 11.54 -12.76 1.35
C LEU A 17 10.97 -13.84 2.29
N THR A 18 11.76 -14.30 3.26
CA THR A 18 11.28 -15.26 4.27
C THR A 18 10.14 -14.67 5.12
N ALA A 19 10.22 -13.40 5.50
CA ALA A 19 9.17 -12.72 6.25
C ALA A 19 7.88 -12.53 5.42
N ILE A 20 8.02 -12.23 4.14
CA ILE A 20 6.92 -12.13 3.18
C ILE A 20 6.22 -13.49 3.06
N GLU A 21 6.97 -14.59 2.83
CA GLU A 21 6.39 -15.93 2.74
C GLU A 21 5.68 -16.38 4.02
N ARG A 22 6.24 -16.06 5.19
CA ARG A 22 5.55 -16.33 6.47
C ARG A 22 4.22 -15.61 6.59
N THR A 23 4.17 -14.35 6.16
CA THR A 23 2.93 -13.56 6.15
C THR A 23 1.94 -14.11 5.13
N ARG A 24 2.42 -14.48 3.94
CA ARG A 24 1.61 -15.12 2.91
C ARG A 24 0.91 -16.38 3.46
N GLY A 25 1.69 -17.29 4.02
CA GLY A 25 1.16 -18.52 4.62
C GLY A 25 0.20 -18.25 5.78
N PHE A 26 0.46 -17.24 6.60
CA PHE A 26 -0.49 -16.80 7.62
C PHE A 26 -1.83 -16.35 7.02
N LEU A 27 -1.82 -15.50 5.98
CA LEU A 27 -3.04 -14.99 5.36
C LEU A 27 -3.82 -16.07 4.60
N GLU A 28 -3.13 -17.04 4.01
CA GLU A 28 -3.73 -18.21 3.36
C GLU A 28 -4.41 -19.13 4.40
N ALA A 29 -3.79 -19.34 5.57
CA ALA A 29 -4.34 -20.18 6.63
C ALA A 29 -5.39 -19.49 7.50
N ALA A 30 -5.32 -18.16 7.64
CA ALA A 30 -6.18 -17.40 8.52
C ALA A 30 -7.63 -17.34 8.01
N THR A 31 -8.57 -17.77 8.86
CA THR A 31 -10.01 -17.62 8.65
C THR A 31 -10.46 -16.22 9.07
N LEU A 32 -10.24 -15.24 8.20
CA LEU A 32 -10.73 -13.87 8.35
C LEU A 32 -12.09 -13.74 7.68
N SER A 33 -13.02 -12.97 8.25
CA SER A 33 -14.34 -12.77 7.63
C SER A 33 -14.21 -12.01 6.30
N GLU A 34 -15.10 -12.35 5.35
CA GLU A 34 -15.15 -11.70 4.04
C GLU A 34 -15.39 -10.18 4.19
N ASP A 35 -16.33 -9.77 5.05
CA ASP A 35 -16.58 -8.37 5.39
C ASP A 35 -15.34 -7.64 5.92
N TRP A 36 -14.47 -8.31 6.68
CA TRP A 36 -13.25 -7.70 7.16
C TRP A 36 -12.24 -7.55 6.02
N ILE A 37 -12.05 -8.59 5.21
CA ILE A 37 -11.15 -8.56 4.05
C ILE A 37 -11.58 -7.46 3.08
N GLU A 38 -12.86 -7.35 2.77
CA GLU A 38 -13.39 -6.33 1.86
C GLU A 38 -13.14 -4.92 2.41
N ARG A 39 -13.54 -4.64 3.66
CA ARG A 39 -13.33 -3.31 4.28
C ARG A 39 -11.85 -2.94 4.32
N MET A 40 -10.99 -3.89 4.69
CA MET A 40 -9.56 -3.63 4.78
C MET A 40 -8.89 -3.49 3.42
N SER A 41 -9.35 -4.23 2.42
CA SER A 41 -8.88 -4.06 1.04
C SER A 41 -9.28 -2.70 0.47
N GLN A 42 -10.51 -2.24 0.72
CA GLN A 42 -10.94 -0.90 0.33
C GLN A 42 -10.12 0.19 1.03
N ARG A 43 -9.82 0.00 2.32
CA ARG A 43 -8.95 0.92 3.07
C ARG A 43 -7.51 0.90 2.56
N ALA A 44 -6.95 -0.27 2.26
CA ALA A 44 -5.63 -0.39 1.67
C ALA A 44 -5.58 0.30 0.30
N LEU A 45 -6.60 0.14 -0.54
CA LEU A 45 -6.67 0.83 -1.83
C LEU A 45 -6.71 2.36 -1.68
N LEU A 46 -7.51 2.88 -0.73
CA LEU A 46 -7.54 4.32 -0.42
C LEU A 46 -6.16 4.82 0.04
N LEU A 47 -5.52 4.12 0.97
CA LEU A 47 -4.19 4.48 1.48
C LEU A 47 -3.15 4.46 0.36
N GLU A 48 -3.16 3.43 -0.47
CA GLU A 48 -2.28 3.32 -1.63
C GLU A 48 -2.51 4.51 -2.60
N ALA A 49 -3.76 4.83 -2.91
CA ALA A 49 -4.14 5.95 -3.79
C ALA A 49 -3.73 7.32 -3.20
N HIS A 50 -3.84 7.49 -1.89
CA HIS A 50 -3.41 8.70 -1.19
C HIS A 50 -1.89 8.84 -1.22
N HIS A 51 -1.15 7.83 -0.75
CA HIS A 51 0.31 7.91 -0.64
C HIS A 51 0.98 7.96 -2.01
N THR A 52 0.49 7.22 -3.00
CA THR A 52 1.07 7.24 -4.34
C THR A 52 0.90 8.58 -5.05
N THR A 53 -0.17 9.34 -4.76
CA THR A 53 -0.39 10.67 -5.33
C THR A 53 0.33 11.73 -4.50
N HIS A 54 0.41 11.58 -3.19
CA HIS A 54 1.17 12.46 -2.29
C HIS A 54 2.69 12.43 -2.58
N ILE A 55 3.25 11.27 -2.94
CA ILE A 55 4.64 11.16 -3.43
C ILE A 55 4.87 12.07 -4.65
N GLU A 56 3.88 12.20 -5.53
CA GLU A 56 3.97 13.05 -6.74
C GLU A 56 3.57 14.51 -6.47
N GLY A 57 3.24 14.87 -5.23
CA GLY A 57 3.00 16.25 -4.80
C GLY A 57 1.55 16.69 -4.70
N THR A 58 0.58 15.76 -4.58
CA THR A 58 -0.78 16.15 -4.19
C THR A 58 -0.83 16.60 -2.73
N HIS A 59 -1.71 17.56 -2.41
CA HIS A 59 -1.76 18.19 -1.09
C HIS A 59 -2.96 17.73 -0.23
N LEU A 60 -3.72 16.73 -0.69
CA LEU A 60 -4.83 16.19 0.07
C LEU A 60 -4.34 15.51 1.34
N THR A 61 -4.93 15.85 2.48
CA THR A 61 -4.80 15.05 3.70
C THR A 61 -5.48 13.70 3.53
N LEU A 62 -5.12 12.71 4.36
CA LEU A 62 -5.77 11.40 4.33
C LEU A 62 -7.27 11.48 4.59
N ASP A 63 -7.71 12.37 5.48
CA ASP A 63 -9.14 12.58 5.79
C ASP A 63 -9.89 13.19 4.60
N GLU A 64 -9.28 14.14 3.89
CA GLU A 64 -9.85 14.70 2.67
C GLU A 64 -9.92 13.65 1.55
N ALA A 65 -8.85 12.88 1.38
CA ALA A 65 -8.83 11.76 0.43
C ALA A 65 -9.94 10.75 0.73
N ALA A 66 -10.13 10.38 2.01
CA ALA A 66 -11.20 9.48 2.44
C ALA A 66 -12.60 10.03 2.12
N ARG A 67 -12.84 11.33 2.39
CA ARG A 67 -14.12 11.98 2.07
C ARG A 67 -14.39 12.00 0.58
N LEU A 68 -13.39 12.33 -0.23
CA LEU A 68 -13.50 12.35 -1.70
C LEU A 68 -13.72 10.94 -2.26
N TRP A 69 -13.04 9.95 -1.70
CA TRP A 69 -13.18 8.54 -2.09
C TRP A 69 -14.60 8.02 -1.89
N ALA A 70 -15.24 8.46 -0.80
CA ALA A 70 -16.65 8.18 -0.49
C ALA A 70 -17.67 9.00 -1.30
N GLY A 71 -17.22 9.83 -2.26
CA GLY A 71 -18.08 10.67 -3.09
C GLY A 71 -18.47 12.02 -2.47
N GLY A 72 -17.85 12.38 -1.34
CA GLY A 72 -18.01 13.69 -0.71
C GLY A 72 -17.31 14.83 -1.47
N LYS A 73 -17.37 16.03 -0.90
CA LYS A 73 -16.68 17.22 -1.40
C LYS A 73 -15.74 17.76 -0.34
N VAL A 74 -14.63 18.34 -0.78
CA VAL A 74 -13.67 19.06 0.06
C VAL A 74 -13.54 20.46 -0.50
N GLU A 75 -13.90 21.46 0.28
CA GLU A 75 -13.80 22.87 -0.12
C GLU A 75 -12.32 23.27 -0.24
N GLY A 76 -11.98 24.01 -1.30
CA GLY A 76 -10.61 24.47 -1.54
C GLY A 76 -9.64 23.40 -2.08
N ALA A 77 -10.04 22.14 -2.18
CA ALA A 77 -9.20 21.09 -2.76
C ALA A 77 -8.91 21.37 -4.24
N SER A 78 -7.64 21.17 -4.65
CA SER A 78 -7.24 21.31 -6.05
C SER A 78 -8.00 20.31 -6.93
N ARG A 79 -8.60 20.79 -8.03
CA ARG A 79 -9.29 19.93 -9.00
C ARG A 79 -8.40 18.79 -9.48
N ASP A 80 -7.11 19.09 -9.67
CA ASP A 80 -6.15 18.11 -10.14
C ASP A 80 -5.83 17.08 -9.06
N ASP A 81 -5.57 17.48 -7.81
CA ASP A 81 -5.32 16.53 -6.72
C ASP A 81 -6.51 15.58 -6.53
N VAL A 82 -7.73 16.12 -6.57
CA VAL A 82 -8.97 15.31 -6.51
C VAL A 82 -9.02 14.32 -7.68
N ARG A 83 -8.72 14.78 -8.90
CA ARG A 83 -8.76 13.93 -10.09
C ARG A 83 -7.68 12.87 -10.05
N GLU A 84 -6.46 13.20 -9.62
CA GLU A 84 -5.34 12.26 -9.51
C GLU A 84 -5.63 11.14 -8.52
N LEU A 85 -6.24 11.46 -7.37
CA LEU A 85 -6.69 10.46 -6.40
C LEU A 85 -7.72 9.49 -7.02
N LEU A 86 -8.75 10.03 -7.68
CA LEU A 86 -9.83 9.22 -8.27
C LEU A 86 -9.35 8.43 -9.50
N ASN A 87 -8.45 8.99 -10.30
CA ASN A 87 -7.83 8.32 -11.44
C ASN A 87 -7.05 7.07 -11.01
N TYR A 88 -6.39 7.12 -9.85
CA TYR A 88 -5.74 5.93 -9.31
C TYR A 88 -6.73 4.79 -9.07
N ARG A 89 -7.93 5.10 -8.55
CA ARG A 89 -9.01 4.11 -8.39
C ARG A 89 -9.38 3.45 -9.71
N GLU A 90 -9.59 4.27 -10.74
CA GLU A 90 -9.98 3.77 -12.08
C GLU A 90 -8.86 2.93 -12.72
N ALA A 91 -7.60 3.34 -12.56
CA ALA A 91 -6.45 2.58 -13.03
C ALA A 91 -6.28 1.25 -12.28
N PHE A 92 -6.53 1.24 -10.96
CA PHE A 92 -6.50 0.02 -10.17
C PHE A 92 -7.63 -0.95 -10.56
N ASN A 93 -8.84 -0.45 -10.83
CA ASN A 93 -9.95 -1.27 -11.30
C ASN A 93 -9.63 -1.94 -12.63
N LEU A 94 -9.02 -1.21 -13.58
CA LEU A 94 -8.52 -1.78 -14.83
C LEU A 94 -7.55 -2.95 -14.57
N VAL A 95 -6.57 -2.76 -13.69
CA VAL A 95 -5.60 -3.80 -13.33
C VAL A 95 -6.30 -5.00 -12.67
N ALA A 96 -7.29 -4.77 -11.82
CA ALA A 96 -8.07 -5.82 -11.18
C ALA A 96 -8.89 -6.65 -12.19
N GLU A 97 -9.44 -6.02 -13.23
CA GLU A 97 -10.12 -6.70 -14.33
C GLU A 97 -9.15 -7.55 -15.17
N TYR A 98 -7.98 -6.99 -15.53
CA TYR A 98 -6.95 -7.71 -16.27
C TYR A 98 -6.35 -8.91 -15.50
N LEU A 99 -6.30 -8.85 -14.17
CA LEU A 99 -5.90 -10.01 -13.36
C LEU A 99 -6.84 -11.21 -13.57
N GLY A 100 -8.14 -10.95 -13.76
CA GLY A 100 -9.14 -11.99 -14.00
C GLY A 100 -9.09 -12.60 -15.40
N SER A 101 -8.54 -11.89 -16.39
CA SER A 101 -8.48 -12.38 -17.79
C SER A 101 -7.31 -13.34 -18.05
N GLY A 102 -6.22 -13.21 -17.27
CA GLY A 102 -5.00 -13.99 -17.48
C GLY A 102 -4.13 -13.54 -18.67
N GLU A 103 -4.55 -12.50 -19.41
CA GLU A 103 -3.81 -11.97 -20.56
C GLU A 103 -2.41 -11.47 -20.17
N PRO A 104 -1.38 -11.59 -21.02
CA PRO A 104 -0.01 -11.18 -20.71
C PRO A 104 0.10 -9.66 -20.45
N ILE A 105 1.12 -9.24 -19.69
CA ILE A 105 1.50 -7.82 -19.63
C ILE A 105 1.93 -7.40 -21.04
N THR A 106 1.38 -6.29 -21.54
CA THR A 106 1.70 -5.73 -22.85
C THR A 106 2.05 -4.24 -22.75
N GLU A 107 2.67 -3.68 -23.79
CA GLU A 107 2.87 -2.23 -23.91
C GLU A 107 1.52 -1.50 -23.90
N ALA A 108 0.49 -2.08 -24.52
CA ALA A 108 -0.85 -1.51 -24.55
C ALA A 108 -1.45 -1.37 -23.14
N LEU A 109 -1.32 -2.41 -22.31
CA LEU A 109 -1.76 -2.36 -20.92
C LEU A 109 -1.03 -1.27 -20.12
N ILE A 110 0.30 -1.18 -20.24
CA ILE A 110 1.07 -0.14 -19.52
C ILE A 110 0.63 1.27 -19.95
N ARG A 111 0.36 1.45 -21.24
CA ARG A 111 -0.14 2.71 -21.80
C ARG A 111 -1.56 3.02 -21.34
N GLU A 112 -2.43 2.03 -21.23
CA GLU A 112 -3.79 2.21 -20.72
C GLU A 112 -3.79 2.55 -19.22
N ILE A 113 -2.97 1.86 -18.42
CA ILE A 113 -2.74 2.21 -17.01
C ILE A 113 -2.32 3.67 -16.90
N HIS A 114 -1.30 4.08 -17.67
CA HIS A 114 -0.85 5.47 -17.68
C HIS A 114 -1.98 6.42 -18.10
N GLN A 115 -2.72 6.12 -19.17
CA GLN A 115 -3.85 6.93 -19.63
C GLN A 115 -4.86 7.18 -18.51
N ARG A 116 -5.33 6.12 -17.82
CA ARG A 116 -6.27 6.25 -16.70
C ARG A 116 -5.72 7.10 -15.57
N LEU A 117 -4.43 6.96 -15.26
CA LEU A 117 -3.78 7.71 -14.18
C LEU A 117 -3.70 9.22 -14.46
N VAL A 118 -3.46 9.63 -15.71
CA VAL A 118 -3.20 11.04 -16.08
C VAL A 118 -4.34 11.72 -16.85
N GLU A 119 -5.49 11.06 -16.98
CA GLU A 119 -6.64 11.63 -17.70
C GLU A 119 -7.17 12.88 -16.96
N GLY A 120 -7.12 14.04 -17.61
CA GLY A 120 -7.72 15.28 -17.12
C GLY A 120 -7.08 15.89 -15.86
N VAL A 121 -5.82 15.58 -15.57
CA VAL A 121 -5.03 16.13 -14.44
C VAL A 121 -4.03 17.21 -14.89
N ARG A 122 -3.17 17.67 -13.98
CA ARG A 122 -2.05 18.58 -14.28
C ARG A 122 -1.28 18.10 -15.50
N GLY A 123 -0.93 19.06 -16.35
CA GLY A 123 -0.16 18.73 -17.53
C GLY A 123 -0.95 17.93 -18.56
N GLY A 124 -2.25 18.21 -18.78
CA GLY A 124 -3.07 17.65 -19.87
C GLY A 124 -2.48 17.72 -21.30
N ALA A 125 -1.30 18.30 -21.45
CA ALA A 125 -0.40 18.18 -22.60
C ALA A 125 0.47 16.89 -22.62
N ALA A 126 0.43 16.05 -21.59
CA ALA A 126 1.26 14.86 -21.41
C ALA A 126 0.87 13.68 -22.32
N GLN A 127 -0.11 13.88 -23.21
CA GLN A 127 -0.62 12.91 -24.17
C GLN A 127 -0.92 11.56 -23.49
N PRO A 128 -2.05 11.45 -22.75
CA PRO A 128 -2.41 10.24 -22.02
C PRO A 128 -2.21 8.96 -22.84
N GLY A 129 -1.51 8.00 -22.26
CA GLY A 129 -1.15 6.73 -22.90
C GLY A 129 -0.15 6.81 -24.08
N GLN A 130 0.48 7.95 -24.36
CA GLN A 130 1.50 8.06 -25.42
C GLN A 130 2.91 8.16 -24.84
N TYR A 131 3.85 7.44 -25.45
CA TYR A 131 5.26 7.59 -25.09
C TYR A 131 5.76 8.99 -25.47
N ARG A 132 6.66 9.53 -24.66
CA ARG A 132 7.23 10.85 -24.88
C ARG A 132 8.05 10.89 -26.16
N LEU A 133 7.94 12.00 -26.88
CA LEU A 133 8.76 12.31 -28.06
C LEU A 133 9.84 13.37 -27.75
N ILE A 134 9.90 13.81 -26.50
CA ILE A 134 10.82 14.84 -26.01
C ILE A 134 11.67 14.29 -24.87
N GLN A 135 12.84 14.92 -24.67
CA GLN A 135 13.70 14.52 -23.58
C GLN A 135 13.17 15.00 -22.24
N ASN A 136 13.03 14.08 -21.30
CA ASN A 136 12.65 14.39 -19.92
C ASN A 136 13.89 14.63 -19.05
N TYR A 137 13.68 15.33 -17.95
CA TYR A 137 14.67 15.54 -16.90
C TYR A 137 14.00 15.32 -15.56
N VAL A 138 14.50 14.35 -14.78
CA VAL A 138 14.05 14.12 -13.41
C VAL A 138 14.89 15.01 -12.52
N GLY A 139 14.26 16.00 -11.90
CA GLY A 139 14.96 17.02 -11.12
C GLY A 139 14.34 17.27 -9.75
N ASN A 140 15.11 17.94 -8.90
CA ASN A 140 14.61 18.44 -7.62
C ASN A 140 13.65 19.60 -7.89
N SER A 141 12.41 19.49 -7.38
CA SER A 141 11.37 20.51 -7.58
C SER A 141 11.72 21.88 -6.99
N HIS A 142 12.60 21.94 -5.97
CA HIS A 142 13.01 23.17 -5.29
C HIS A 142 14.27 23.78 -5.90
N THR A 143 15.33 22.98 -6.12
CA THR A 143 16.62 23.48 -6.63
C THR A 143 16.69 23.53 -8.16
N ARG A 144 15.75 22.86 -8.85
CA ARG A 144 15.76 22.63 -10.31
C ARG A 144 16.98 21.87 -10.83
N GLU A 145 17.78 21.30 -9.93
CA GLU A 145 18.90 20.46 -10.30
C GLU A 145 18.40 19.18 -10.97
N VAL A 146 18.98 18.83 -12.12
CA VAL A 146 18.71 17.57 -12.81
C VAL A 146 19.40 16.46 -12.04
N ILE A 147 18.62 15.62 -11.37
CA ILE A 147 19.09 14.45 -10.63
C ILE A 147 19.36 13.30 -11.61
N TYR A 148 18.54 13.18 -12.65
CA TYR A 148 18.65 12.10 -13.62
C TYR A 148 18.09 12.50 -14.98
N THR A 149 18.80 12.06 -16.01
CA THR A 149 18.39 12.18 -17.40
C THR A 149 18.05 10.78 -17.93
N PRO A 150 16.75 10.45 -18.14
CA PRO A 150 16.34 9.18 -18.73
C PRO A 150 16.92 8.94 -20.13
N PRO A 151 16.83 7.71 -20.66
CA PRO A 151 17.21 7.40 -22.04
C PRO A 151 16.57 8.38 -23.04
N PRO A 152 17.18 8.65 -24.20
CA PRO A 152 16.60 9.57 -25.16
C PRO A 152 15.29 9.01 -25.77
N PRO A 153 14.39 9.86 -26.31
CA PRO A 153 13.05 9.43 -26.72
C PRO A 153 13.03 8.30 -27.75
N GLN A 154 14.01 8.26 -28.66
CA GLN A 154 14.14 7.20 -29.66
C GLN A 154 14.38 5.81 -29.06
N ASP A 155 14.89 5.73 -27.83
CA ASP A 155 15.18 4.47 -27.14
C ASP A 155 13.99 3.99 -26.29
N VAL A 156 12.97 4.83 -26.06
CA VAL A 156 11.82 4.48 -25.21
C VAL A 156 11.08 3.26 -25.74
N LEU A 157 10.72 3.26 -27.03
CA LEU A 157 9.97 2.15 -27.63
C LEU A 157 10.74 0.81 -27.58
N PRO A 158 12.01 0.71 -28.01
CA PRO A 158 12.75 -0.55 -27.89
C PRO A 158 12.93 -1.00 -26.44
N LEU A 159 13.19 -0.07 -25.49
CA LEU A 159 13.33 -0.43 -24.07
C LEU A 159 12.01 -0.94 -23.45
N MET A 160 10.87 -0.33 -23.82
CA MET A 160 9.55 -0.78 -23.35
C MET A 160 9.20 -2.16 -23.90
N ARG A 161 9.55 -2.44 -25.16
CA ARG A 161 9.43 -3.79 -25.75
C ARG A 161 10.26 -4.81 -25.00
N GLU A 162 11.52 -4.49 -24.72
CA GLU A 162 12.43 -5.36 -23.97
C GLU A 162 11.91 -5.65 -22.55
N LEU A 163 11.37 -4.63 -21.86
CA LEU A 163 10.76 -4.79 -20.54
C LEU A 163 9.55 -5.74 -20.61
N VAL A 164 8.63 -5.52 -21.56
CA VAL A 164 7.42 -6.33 -21.70
C VAL A 164 7.72 -7.76 -22.17
N GLU A 165 8.73 -7.96 -23.03
CA GLU A 165 9.24 -9.28 -23.38
C GLU A 165 9.82 -10.00 -22.16
N TRP A 166 10.63 -9.31 -21.36
CA TRP A 166 11.22 -9.87 -20.16
C TRP A 166 10.16 -10.27 -19.12
N LEU A 167 9.14 -9.43 -18.90
CA LEU A 167 8.03 -9.73 -17.98
C LEU A 167 7.16 -10.93 -18.41
N ARG A 168 7.20 -11.30 -19.69
CA ARG A 168 6.51 -12.49 -20.22
C ARG A 168 7.37 -13.75 -20.21
N THR A 169 8.65 -13.62 -19.95
CA THR A 169 9.58 -14.74 -19.95
C THR A 169 9.51 -15.48 -18.63
N ASP A 170 9.50 -16.82 -18.68
CA ASP A 170 9.65 -17.62 -17.47
C ASP A 170 11.07 -17.47 -16.92
N THR A 171 11.18 -17.04 -15.67
CA THR A 171 12.45 -16.67 -15.04
C THR A 171 12.59 -17.39 -13.71
N SER A 172 13.82 -17.75 -13.35
CA SER A 172 14.14 -18.31 -12.03
C SER A 172 14.20 -17.25 -10.93
N ILE A 173 13.97 -15.98 -11.27
CA ILE A 173 13.94 -14.86 -10.33
C ILE A 173 12.64 -14.92 -9.51
N HIS A 174 12.77 -14.78 -8.19
CA HIS A 174 11.62 -14.76 -7.28
C HIS A 174 10.59 -13.68 -7.71
N PRO A 175 9.27 -13.98 -7.75
CA PRO A 175 8.29 -13.04 -8.30
C PRO A 175 8.21 -11.67 -7.62
N VAL A 176 8.45 -11.61 -6.31
CA VAL A 176 8.58 -10.33 -5.58
C VAL A 176 9.73 -9.48 -6.15
N LEU A 177 10.87 -10.08 -6.48
CA LEU A 177 11.99 -9.36 -7.08
C LEU A 177 11.65 -8.94 -8.51
N VAL A 178 10.90 -9.75 -9.26
CA VAL A 178 10.41 -9.37 -10.60
C VAL A 178 9.58 -8.10 -10.54
N ALA A 179 8.68 -7.97 -9.56
CA ALA A 179 7.89 -6.75 -9.37
C ALA A 179 8.77 -5.52 -9.04
N GLY A 180 9.75 -5.69 -8.13
CA GLY A 180 10.71 -4.64 -7.82
C GLY A 180 11.55 -4.21 -9.03
N ILE A 181 12.01 -5.16 -9.85
CA ILE A 181 12.72 -4.89 -11.11
C ILE A 181 11.81 -4.14 -12.07
N ALA A 182 10.57 -4.58 -12.26
CA ALA A 182 9.59 -3.94 -13.16
C ALA A 182 9.36 -2.46 -12.80
N GLN A 183 9.20 -2.18 -11.50
CA GLN A 183 9.06 -0.82 -10.99
C GLN A 183 10.26 0.05 -11.36
N PHE A 184 11.46 -0.42 -11.04
CA PHE A 184 12.68 0.34 -11.32
C PHE A 184 12.89 0.54 -12.82
N GLN A 185 12.68 -0.49 -13.64
CA GLN A 185 12.87 -0.39 -15.09
C GLN A 185 11.94 0.66 -15.70
N LEU A 186 10.66 0.70 -15.30
CA LEU A 186 9.75 1.74 -15.81
C LEU A 186 10.20 3.15 -15.39
N VAL A 187 10.66 3.32 -14.14
CA VAL A 187 11.18 4.61 -13.65
C VAL A 187 12.47 5.01 -14.38
N HIS A 188 13.32 4.04 -14.72
CA HIS A 188 14.57 4.24 -15.44
C HIS A 188 14.33 4.67 -16.89
N ILE A 189 13.49 3.92 -17.62
CA ILE A 189 13.10 4.23 -19.01
C ILE A 189 12.35 5.57 -19.07
N HIS A 190 11.49 5.80 -18.08
CA HIS A 190 10.68 7.00 -17.93
C HIS A 190 9.88 7.30 -19.21
N PRO A 191 9.03 6.37 -19.68
CA PRO A 191 8.49 6.38 -21.04
C PRO A 191 7.48 7.50 -21.33
N PHE A 192 6.89 8.12 -20.31
CA PHE A 192 5.85 9.13 -20.45
C PHE A 192 6.35 10.54 -20.11
N VAL A 193 5.64 11.58 -20.52
CA VAL A 193 5.97 12.97 -20.16
C VAL A 193 5.81 13.20 -18.65
N ASP A 194 4.75 12.64 -18.06
CA ASP A 194 4.46 12.66 -16.62
C ASP A 194 3.82 11.31 -16.21
N GLY A 195 3.54 11.09 -14.92
CA GLY A 195 2.82 9.91 -14.43
C GLY A 195 3.67 8.63 -14.33
N ASN A 196 4.97 8.69 -14.64
CA ASN A 196 5.88 7.54 -14.61
C ASN A 196 5.97 6.89 -13.22
N GLY A 197 6.04 7.69 -12.14
CA GLY A 197 6.11 7.18 -10.76
C GLY A 197 4.89 6.34 -10.41
N ARG A 198 3.68 6.91 -10.55
CA ARG A 198 2.40 6.22 -10.31
C ARG A 198 2.23 4.97 -11.18
N THR A 199 2.57 5.07 -12.47
CA THR A 199 2.49 3.94 -13.40
C THR A 199 3.45 2.82 -12.99
N SER A 200 4.66 3.14 -12.54
CA SER A 200 5.65 2.14 -12.10
C SER A 200 5.21 1.38 -10.86
N ARG A 201 4.63 2.08 -9.88
CA ARG A 201 4.13 1.47 -8.65
C ARG A 201 2.94 0.56 -8.93
N LEU A 202 2.00 1.02 -9.77
CA LEU A 202 0.85 0.19 -10.15
C LEU A 202 1.25 -1.02 -11.02
N LEU A 203 2.24 -0.89 -11.91
CA LEU A 203 2.82 -2.02 -12.64
C LEU A 203 3.47 -3.04 -11.68
N SER A 204 4.21 -2.57 -10.68
CA SER A 204 4.81 -3.40 -9.62
C SER A 204 3.74 -4.20 -8.88
N THR A 205 2.67 -3.52 -8.42
CA THR A 205 1.53 -4.14 -7.76
C THR A 205 0.85 -5.18 -8.65
N PHE A 206 0.67 -4.88 -9.95
CA PHE A 206 0.12 -5.85 -10.89
C PHE A 206 1.00 -7.10 -11.02
N CYS A 207 2.33 -6.94 -11.09
CA CYS A 207 3.27 -8.07 -11.14
C CYS A 207 3.18 -8.95 -9.89
N LEU A 208 3.07 -8.34 -8.70
CA LEU A 208 2.86 -9.06 -7.45
C LEU A 208 1.55 -9.86 -7.49
N TYR A 209 0.44 -9.19 -7.82
CA TYR A 209 -0.89 -9.81 -7.77
C TYR A 209 -1.01 -10.97 -8.75
N ARG A 210 -0.50 -10.77 -9.98
CA ARG A 210 -0.49 -11.81 -11.02
C ARG A 210 0.29 -13.06 -10.59
N SER A 211 1.30 -12.89 -9.76
CA SER A 211 2.16 -13.98 -9.30
C SER A 211 1.65 -14.65 -8.02
N GLY A 212 0.44 -14.30 -7.57
CA GLY A 212 -0.16 -14.82 -6.32
C GLY A 212 0.33 -14.13 -5.05
N TYR A 213 0.98 -12.96 -5.18
CA TYR A 213 1.41 -12.11 -4.06
C TYR A 213 0.44 -10.93 -3.92
N ASP A 214 -0.86 -11.19 -4.01
CA ASP A 214 -1.90 -10.17 -3.81
C ASP A 214 -2.20 -9.92 -2.34
N PHE A 215 -1.95 -10.91 -1.47
CA PHE A 215 -2.15 -10.86 -0.02
C PHE A 215 -3.54 -10.35 0.37
N LYS A 216 -4.57 -10.83 -0.35
CA LYS A 216 -5.97 -10.38 -0.23
C LYS A 216 -6.13 -8.86 -0.41
N ARG A 217 -5.17 -8.21 -1.10
CA ARG A 217 -5.10 -6.77 -1.40
C ARG A 217 -5.07 -5.89 -0.16
N LEU A 218 -4.37 -6.32 0.88
CA LEU A 218 -4.36 -5.68 2.20
C LEU A 218 -3.16 -4.74 2.45
N PHE A 219 -2.21 -4.64 1.52
CA PHE A 219 -0.97 -3.88 1.72
C PHE A 219 -0.88 -2.60 0.91
N THR A 220 -0.03 -1.69 1.39
CA THR A 220 0.12 -0.33 0.88
C THR A 220 1.60 0.00 0.73
N LEU A 221 2.21 -0.42 -0.39
CA LEU A 221 3.64 -0.23 -0.57
C LEU A 221 4.01 1.26 -0.73
N SER A 222 3.13 2.06 -1.32
CA SER A 222 3.34 3.51 -1.42
C SER A 222 3.37 4.19 -0.06
N GLU A 223 2.68 3.65 0.96
CA GLU A 223 2.74 4.19 2.32
C GLU A 223 4.16 4.09 2.90
N PHE A 224 4.85 2.96 2.68
CA PHE A 224 6.24 2.80 3.10
C PHE A 224 7.17 3.81 2.41
N TYR A 225 6.98 4.01 1.09
CA TYR A 225 7.77 4.99 0.32
C TYR A 225 7.52 6.43 0.79
N ASP A 226 6.28 6.76 1.14
CA ASP A 226 5.89 8.11 1.49
C ASP A 226 6.34 8.51 2.91
N ARG A 227 6.43 7.55 3.84
CA ARG A 227 6.96 7.76 5.20
C ARG A 227 8.38 8.35 5.19
N ASP A 228 9.23 7.92 4.25
CA ASP A 228 10.54 8.53 3.99
C ASP A 228 10.83 8.58 2.48
N ARG A 229 10.25 9.59 1.81
CA ARG A 229 10.46 9.86 0.37
C ARG A 229 11.93 10.02 0.01
N ALA A 230 12.73 10.58 0.92
CA ALA A 230 14.15 10.78 0.67
C ALA A 230 14.89 9.44 0.63
N ALA A 231 14.58 8.50 1.52
CA ALA A 231 15.10 7.13 1.46
C ALA A 231 14.63 6.41 0.20
N PHE A 232 13.36 6.53 -0.17
CA PHE A 232 12.82 5.95 -1.41
C PHE A 232 13.60 6.41 -2.65
N TYR A 233 13.80 7.72 -2.82
CA TYR A 233 14.55 8.23 -3.95
C TYR A 233 16.04 7.85 -3.89
N ARG A 234 16.67 7.85 -2.71
CA ARG A 234 18.05 7.34 -2.54
C ARG A 234 18.18 5.88 -2.95
N ALA A 235 17.21 5.03 -2.61
CA ALA A 235 17.19 3.63 -3.02
C ALA A 235 17.15 3.48 -4.55
N ILE A 236 16.34 4.29 -5.25
CA ILE A 236 16.33 4.33 -6.72
C ILE A 236 17.70 4.78 -7.27
N GLN A 237 18.32 5.81 -6.67
CA GLN A 237 19.63 6.28 -7.13
C GLN A 237 20.75 5.26 -6.90
N SER A 238 20.67 4.46 -5.83
CA SER A 238 21.69 3.45 -5.50
C SER A 238 21.97 2.52 -6.67
N ALA A 239 20.93 2.15 -7.43
CA ALA A 239 21.09 1.32 -8.61
C ALA A 239 21.91 2.00 -9.71
N ARG A 240 21.71 3.30 -9.92
CA ARG A 240 22.42 4.08 -10.94
C ARG A 240 23.88 4.33 -10.53
N GLU A 241 24.09 4.68 -9.27
CA GLU A 241 25.42 4.90 -8.68
C GLU A 241 26.29 3.64 -8.74
N GLN A 242 25.67 2.46 -8.65
CA GLN A 242 26.32 1.16 -8.79
C GLN A 242 26.23 0.61 -10.23
N GLY A 243 26.17 1.49 -11.23
CA GLY A 243 26.25 1.10 -12.65
C GLY A 243 25.11 0.20 -13.12
N MET A 244 23.89 0.46 -12.65
CA MET A 244 22.66 -0.33 -12.87
C MET A 244 22.61 -1.67 -12.12
N ASP A 245 23.32 -1.80 -11.00
CA ASP A 245 23.16 -2.92 -10.08
C ASP A 245 21.94 -2.70 -9.16
N LEU A 246 20.91 -3.51 -9.31
CA LEU A 246 19.64 -3.35 -8.60
C LEU A 246 19.68 -3.82 -7.14
N THR A 247 20.81 -4.32 -6.63
CA THR A 247 20.87 -4.92 -5.28
C THR A 247 20.34 -3.97 -4.20
N GLY A 248 20.84 -2.73 -4.14
CA GLY A 248 20.41 -1.75 -3.12
C GLY A 248 18.93 -1.33 -3.26
N TRP A 249 18.44 -1.19 -4.50
CA TRP A 249 17.03 -0.95 -4.76
C TRP A 249 16.16 -2.14 -4.31
N LEU A 250 16.58 -3.36 -4.62
CA LEU A 250 15.83 -4.57 -4.29
C LEU A 250 15.83 -4.84 -2.78
N GLU A 251 16.91 -4.57 -2.06
CA GLU A 251 16.95 -4.59 -0.60
C GLU A 251 15.88 -3.66 0.00
N TYR A 252 15.83 -2.41 -0.45
CA TYR A 252 14.83 -1.45 0.00
C TYR A 252 13.39 -1.87 -0.37
N PHE A 253 13.19 -2.36 -1.60
CA PHE A 253 11.89 -2.80 -2.08
C PHE A 253 11.32 -3.95 -1.26
N VAL A 254 12.12 -5.00 -1.01
CA VAL A 254 11.65 -6.16 -0.24
C VAL A 254 11.49 -5.86 1.25
N ASP A 255 12.30 -4.96 1.81
CA ASP A 255 12.13 -4.49 3.19
C ASP A 255 10.80 -3.72 3.35
N GLY A 256 10.49 -2.85 2.39
CA GLY A 256 9.21 -2.14 2.36
C GLY A 256 8.02 -3.08 2.27
N LEU A 257 8.06 -4.05 1.37
CA LEU A 257 7.00 -5.06 1.25
C LEU A 257 6.90 -5.92 2.51
N ALA A 258 8.01 -6.39 3.07
CA ALA A 258 8.04 -7.18 4.30
C ALA A 258 7.48 -6.42 5.50
N THR A 259 7.79 -5.12 5.61
CA THR A 259 7.27 -4.24 6.65
C THR A 259 5.74 -4.10 6.54
N GLN A 260 5.25 -3.76 5.36
CA GLN A 260 3.80 -3.65 5.11
C GLN A 260 3.07 -4.98 5.34
N MET A 261 3.69 -6.09 4.94
CA MET A 261 3.19 -7.44 5.21
C MET A 261 3.08 -7.75 6.69
N ASN A 262 4.12 -7.45 7.46
CA ASN A 262 4.08 -7.67 8.90
C ASN A 262 3.00 -6.82 9.58
N GLU A 263 2.75 -5.59 9.14
CA GLU A 263 1.64 -4.75 9.65
C GLU A 263 0.27 -5.40 9.35
N VAL A 264 0.08 -5.93 8.13
CA VAL A 264 -1.14 -6.67 7.75
C VAL A 264 -1.32 -7.92 8.62
N ARG A 265 -0.25 -8.70 8.81
CA ARG A 265 -0.26 -9.89 9.67
C ARG A 265 -0.72 -9.55 11.09
N GLN A 266 -0.12 -8.54 11.70
CA GLN A 266 -0.47 -8.11 13.07
C GLN A 266 -1.93 -7.64 13.18
N ARG A 267 -2.45 -6.92 12.17
CA ARG A 267 -3.88 -6.55 12.10
C ARG A 267 -4.76 -7.80 12.05
N GLY A 268 -4.42 -8.76 11.21
CA GLY A 268 -5.13 -10.04 11.11
C GLY A 268 -5.12 -10.84 12.42
N GLU A 269 -3.96 -10.94 13.09
CA GLU A 269 -3.84 -11.60 14.39
C GLU A 269 -4.72 -10.95 15.47
N ARG A 270 -4.81 -9.61 15.48
CA ARG A 270 -5.70 -8.89 16.41
C ARG A 270 -7.17 -9.23 16.17
N VAL A 271 -7.60 -9.31 14.92
CA VAL A 271 -8.99 -9.61 14.55
C VAL A 271 -9.36 -11.05 14.93
N ILE A 272 -8.49 -12.01 14.60
CA ILE A 272 -8.66 -13.40 15.00
C ILE A 272 -8.80 -13.51 16.52
N ARG A 273 -7.93 -12.82 17.25
CA ARG A 273 -7.95 -12.82 18.70
C ARG A 273 -9.23 -12.19 19.27
N ARG A 274 -9.66 -11.07 18.70
CA ARG A 274 -10.94 -10.42 19.03
C ARG A 274 -12.10 -11.40 18.85
N ASP A 275 -12.15 -12.11 17.74
CA ASP A 275 -13.23 -13.07 17.45
C ASP A 275 -13.21 -14.29 18.38
N VAL A 276 -12.02 -14.77 18.77
CA VAL A 276 -11.88 -15.83 19.79
C VAL A 276 -12.46 -15.37 21.13
N LEU A 277 -12.08 -14.17 21.60
CA LEU A 277 -12.58 -13.61 22.87
C LEU A 277 -14.09 -13.38 22.83
N VAL A 278 -14.63 -12.88 21.72
CA VAL A 278 -16.07 -12.68 21.53
C VAL A 278 -16.83 -14.00 21.67
N ARG A 279 -16.36 -15.06 21.00
CA ARG A 279 -17.01 -16.38 21.06
C ARG A 279 -16.88 -17.04 22.43
N GLN A 280 -15.68 -17.02 23.02
CA GLN A 280 -15.40 -17.67 24.29
C GLN A 280 -16.22 -17.08 25.46
N HIS A 281 -16.42 -15.76 25.44
CA HIS A 281 -17.10 -15.05 26.53
C HIS A 281 -18.52 -14.59 26.19
N GLY A 282 -19.03 -14.93 24.99
CA GLY A 282 -20.37 -14.54 24.55
C GLY A 282 -20.57 -13.03 24.53
N LEU A 283 -19.55 -12.29 24.09
CA LEU A 283 -19.56 -10.82 24.13
C LEU A 283 -20.57 -10.25 23.15
N ASN A 284 -21.24 -9.17 23.55
CA ASN A 284 -22.10 -8.40 22.64
C ASN A 284 -21.27 -7.52 21.68
N GLU A 285 -21.89 -6.97 20.64
CA GLU A 285 -21.20 -6.14 19.64
C GLU A 285 -20.46 -4.93 20.25
N ARG A 286 -21.04 -4.27 21.26
CA ARG A 286 -20.39 -3.12 21.90
C ARG A 286 -19.12 -3.54 22.64
N GLN A 287 -19.18 -4.66 23.36
CA GLN A 287 -18.02 -5.26 24.01
C GLN A 287 -16.97 -5.72 23.00
N ALA A 288 -17.38 -6.25 21.85
CA ALA A 288 -16.49 -6.64 20.78
C ALA A 288 -15.71 -5.45 20.18
N VAL A 289 -16.37 -4.28 20.02
CA VAL A 289 -15.73 -3.02 19.62
C VAL A 289 -14.74 -2.53 20.67
N MET A 290 -15.10 -2.61 21.96
CA MET A 290 -14.18 -2.25 23.05
C MET A 290 -12.94 -3.15 23.08
N VAL A 291 -13.10 -4.47 22.89
CA VAL A 291 -11.99 -5.43 22.82
C VAL A 291 -11.08 -5.14 21.62
N GLU A 292 -11.67 -4.81 20.47
CA GLU A 292 -10.92 -4.41 19.27
C GLU A 292 -10.05 -3.18 19.55
N ALA A 293 -10.62 -2.12 20.12
CA ALA A 293 -9.89 -0.90 20.46
C ALA A 293 -8.80 -1.14 21.52
N LEU A 294 -9.04 -2.01 22.50
CA LEU A 294 -8.01 -2.41 23.48
C LEU A 294 -6.86 -3.20 22.82
N LEU A 295 -7.15 -4.05 21.83
CA LEU A 295 -6.15 -4.81 21.05
C LEU A 295 -5.31 -3.92 20.14
N GLU A 296 -5.83 -2.78 19.70
CA GLU A 296 -5.08 -1.78 18.92
C GLU A 296 -4.06 -1.00 19.74
N GLY A 297 -4.05 -1.15 21.07
CA GLY A 297 -2.91 -0.77 21.92
C GLY A 297 -3.12 0.45 22.82
N GLY A 298 -4.34 0.96 22.94
CA GLY A 298 -4.64 2.09 23.82
C GLY A 298 -5.44 1.68 25.06
N PRO A 299 -5.07 2.10 26.28
CA PRO A 299 -5.95 1.98 27.42
C PRO A 299 -7.17 2.88 27.24
N LEU A 300 -8.37 2.31 27.32
CA LEU A 300 -9.61 3.03 27.13
C LEU A 300 -10.03 3.74 28.41
N GLY A 301 -10.28 5.04 28.33
CA GLY A 301 -11.11 5.76 29.29
C GLY A 301 -12.56 5.79 28.81
N MET A 302 -13.42 6.37 29.63
CA MET A 302 -14.85 6.44 29.33
C MET A 302 -15.16 7.36 28.14
N GLU A 303 -14.36 8.40 27.91
CA GLU A 303 -14.52 9.29 26.76
C GLU A 303 -14.19 8.57 25.45
N GLU A 304 -13.11 7.77 25.42
CA GLU A 304 -12.80 6.96 24.24
C GLU A 304 -13.91 5.92 23.97
N VAL A 305 -14.46 5.30 25.02
CA VAL A 305 -15.55 4.33 24.88
C VAL A 305 -16.83 4.99 24.34
N GLU A 306 -17.18 6.19 24.81
CA GLU A 306 -18.32 6.97 24.30
C GLU A 306 -18.12 7.37 22.82
N ALA A 307 -16.88 7.62 22.40
CA ALA A 307 -16.56 7.96 21.01
C ALA A 307 -16.67 6.75 20.06
N ILE A 308 -16.20 5.56 20.48
CA ILE A 308 -16.24 4.35 19.64
C ILE A 308 -17.61 3.64 19.68
N VAL A 309 -18.43 3.89 20.69
CA VAL A 309 -19.81 3.36 20.80
C VAL A 309 -20.81 4.51 21.03
N PRO A 310 -21.04 5.37 20.02
CA PRO A 310 -21.89 6.54 20.16
C PRO A 310 -23.37 6.15 20.33
N GLY A 311 -24.14 7.03 20.99
CA GLY A 311 -25.59 6.85 21.17
C GLY A 311 -26.00 5.88 22.28
N VAL A 312 -25.04 5.37 23.06
CA VAL A 312 -25.28 4.47 24.20
C VAL A 312 -25.05 5.20 25.51
N THR A 313 -25.91 4.97 26.51
CA THR A 313 -25.78 5.63 27.81
C THR A 313 -24.49 5.21 28.53
N ARG A 314 -23.84 6.17 29.20
CA ARG A 314 -22.61 5.92 29.97
C ARG A 314 -22.74 4.76 30.97
N ARG A 315 -23.91 4.61 31.61
CA ARG A 315 -24.19 3.51 32.54
C ARG A 315 -24.15 2.14 31.86
N THR A 316 -24.67 2.03 30.63
CA THR A 316 -24.61 0.79 29.85
C THR A 316 -23.18 0.47 29.44
N LEU A 317 -22.42 1.47 28.98
CA LEU A 317 -21.02 1.28 28.60
C LEU A 317 -20.14 0.89 29.79
N GLN A 318 -20.38 1.47 30.98
CA GLN A 318 -19.74 1.05 32.22
C GLN A 318 -20.06 -0.41 32.57
N ARG A 319 -21.29 -0.85 32.35
CA ARG A 319 -21.68 -2.26 32.55
C ARG A 319 -20.97 -3.18 31.55
N ASP A 320 -20.86 -2.78 30.30
CA ASP A 320 -20.14 -3.54 29.26
C ASP A 320 -18.64 -3.67 29.62
N LEU A 321 -17.99 -2.58 30.04
CA LEU A 321 -16.60 -2.57 30.53
C LEU A 321 -16.41 -3.42 31.79
N HIS A 322 -17.35 -3.34 32.73
CA HIS A 322 -17.32 -4.18 33.93
C HIS A 322 -17.39 -5.66 33.56
N GLY A 323 -18.25 -6.04 32.62
CA GLY A 323 -18.32 -7.41 32.10
C GLY A 323 -17.00 -7.87 31.46
N LEU A 324 -16.26 -6.98 30.78
CA LEU A 324 -14.92 -7.31 30.26
C LEU A 324 -13.89 -7.54 31.37
N VAL A 325 -14.00 -6.82 32.49
CA VAL A 325 -13.14 -7.02 33.67
C VAL A 325 -13.49 -8.33 34.39
N GLU A 326 -14.78 -8.61 34.59
CA GLU A 326 -15.24 -9.88 35.18
C GLU A 326 -14.83 -11.10 34.33
N ALA A 327 -14.90 -10.97 33.01
CA ALA A 327 -14.41 -11.98 32.07
C ALA A 327 -12.87 -12.14 32.07
N GLY A 328 -12.14 -11.26 32.77
CA GLY A 328 -10.69 -11.28 32.82
C GLY A 328 -10.01 -10.83 31.53
N ILE A 329 -10.75 -10.17 30.62
CA ILE A 329 -10.27 -9.65 29.34
C ILE A 329 -9.60 -8.29 29.52
N ALA A 330 -10.16 -7.44 30.38
CA ALA A 330 -9.63 -6.13 30.70
C ALA A 330 -9.25 -5.99 32.18
N VAL A 331 -8.37 -5.05 32.50
CA VAL A 331 -8.03 -4.63 33.86
C VAL A 331 -8.34 -3.15 33.98
N ALA A 332 -8.99 -2.76 35.08
CA ALA A 332 -9.26 -1.35 35.39
C ALA A 332 -8.17 -0.81 36.32
N GLU A 333 -7.55 0.31 35.93
CA GLU A 333 -6.52 1.02 36.68
C GLU A 333 -6.97 2.46 36.94
N GLY A 334 -6.62 3.03 38.10
CA GLY A 334 -7.04 4.38 38.50
C GLY A 334 -8.40 4.43 39.21
N ALA A 335 -8.86 5.63 39.55
CA ALA A 335 -10.05 5.84 40.37
C ALA A 335 -11.05 6.81 39.72
N ALA A 336 -12.35 6.47 39.85
CA ALA A 336 -13.49 7.27 39.42
C ALA A 336 -13.38 7.78 37.96
N ARG A 337 -13.24 9.09 37.75
CA ARG A 337 -13.15 9.69 36.41
C ARG A 337 -11.82 9.44 35.70
N ALA A 338 -10.79 9.03 36.44
CA ALA A 338 -9.46 8.71 35.89
C ALA A 338 -9.28 7.22 35.60
N THR A 339 -10.33 6.40 35.70
CA THR A 339 -10.23 4.96 35.43
C THR A 339 -9.92 4.72 33.95
N ARG A 340 -8.88 3.92 33.72
CA ARG A 340 -8.40 3.44 32.43
C ARG A 340 -8.51 1.92 32.39
N TYR A 341 -8.90 1.38 31.25
CA TYR A 341 -9.03 -0.05 31.01
C TYR A 341 -7.95 -0.51 30.05
N SER A 342 -7.17 -1.51 30.43
CA SER A 342 -6.11 -2.10 29.60
C SER A 342 -6.36 -3.60 29.37
N LEU A 343 -5.74 -4.19 28.36
CA LEU A 343 -5.82 -5.65 28.15
C LEU A 343 -5.22 -6.40 29.34
N SER A 344 -5.95 -7.38 29.82
CA SER A 344 -5.48 -8.28 30.86
C SER A 344 -4.37 -9.20 30.36
N GLY A 345 -3.31 -9.30 31.16
CA GLY A 345 -2.23 -10.28 31.00
C GLY A 345 -2.70 -11.75 30.92
N LYS A 346 -3.88 -12.04 31.49
CA LYS A 346 -4.48 -13.39 31.52
C LYS A 346 -5.35 -13.69 30.29
N GLY A 347 -5.93 -12.67 29.66
CA GLY A 347 -6.67 -12.81 28.39
C GLY A 347 -5.75 -12.95 27.15
N LEU A 348 -4.44 -13.10 27.38
CA LEU A 348 -3.40 -13.37 26.38
C LEU A 348 -3.06 -14.87 26.24
N ARG A 349 -3.56 -15.73 27.14
CA ARG A 349 -3.22 -17.16 27.18
C ARG A 349 -4.31 -18.05 26.61
#